data_AF-A0A8H7NF03-F1
#
_entry.id   AF-A0A8H7NF03-F1
#
_cell.length_a   1.000
_cell.length_b   1.000
_cell.length_c   1.000
_cell.angle_alpha   90.00
_cell.angle_beta   90.00
_cell.angle_gamma   90.00
#
_symmetry.space_group_name_H-M   'P 1'
#
loop_
_entity.id
_entity.type
_entity.pdbx_description
1 polymer ?
#
loop_
_entity_poly.entity_id
_entity_poly.type
_entity_poly.pdbx_seq_one_letter_code
_entity_poly.pdbx_strand_id
1 'polypeptide(L)'
;MTYGLVNQYPDISNGIVLTGFSQIPAYMGLFALGGNFVPVSSIPSLASQYAEGYVAAGSKSAVHTNFFGPNDFDPAVLDWLYEHGQANTPGEILTVGATGGVANVFHGPSLVITGERDVPFCGGDCYATSAIQNKASNLIAASEEFFPNASPFNATVIPKAGHGLNLGYSADLAFDTILEFLEAHV
;
A
#
# COMPACT_ATOMS: atom_id res chain seq x y z
N MET A 1 4.63 -8.74 -2.67
CA MET A 1 3.80 -9.47 -3.67
C MET A 1 3.64 -8.56 -4.91
N THR A 2 3.40 -9.09 -6.11
CA THR A 2 3.57 -8.44 -7.44
C THR A 2 5.02 -8.05 -7.79
N TYR A 3 5.63 -7.08 -7.10
CA TYR A 3 7.01 -6.64 -7.41
C TYR A 3 8.01 -7.81 -7.44
N GLY A 4 8.04 -8.61 -6.36
CA GLY A 4 8.89 -9.80 -6.30
C GLY A 4 8.48 -10.92 -7.28
N LEU A 5 7.19 -11.02 -7.64
CA LEU A 5 6.69 -12.03 -8.57
C LEU A 5 7.25 -11.78 -9.97
N VAL A 6 7.12 -10.55 -10.49
CA VAL A 6 7.63 -10.21 -11.81
C VAL A 6 9.16 -10.08 -11.83
N ASN A 7 9.80 -9.87 -10.68
CA ASN A 7 11.25 -9.95 -10.62
C ASN A 7 11.75 -11.40 -10.76
N GLN A 8 10.99 -12.39 -10.27
CA GLN A 8 11.32 -13.81 -10.38
C GLN A 8 10.88 -14.41 -11.71
N TYR A 9 9.75 -13.96 -12.25
CA TYR A 9 9.16 -14.44 -13.50
C TYR A 9 8.79 -13.23 -14.37
N PRO A 10 9.77 -12.60 -15.05
CA PRO A 10 9.54 -11.33 -15.76
C PRO A 10 8.53 -11.41 -16.90
N ASP A 11 8.31 -12.59 -17.47
CA ASP A 11 7.38 -12.79 -18.59
C ASP A 11 5.96 -13.20 -18.16
N ILE A 12 5.65 -13.23 -16.84
CA ILE A 12 4.36 -13.71 -16.34
C ILE A 12 3.22 -12.70 -16.53
N SER A 13 3.53 -11.43 -16.77
CA SER A 13 2.53 -10.36 -16.94
C SER A 13 2.92 -9.43 -18.08
N ASN A 14 1.91 -8.84 -18.74
CA ASN A 14 2.11 -7.80 -19.75
C ASN A 14 2.23 -6.39 -19.16
N GLY A 15 1.86 -6.21 -17.89
CA GLY A 15 2.01 -4.95 -17.15
C GLY A 15 1.72 -5.17 -15.67
N ILE A 16 2.09 -4.21 -14.83
CA ILE A 16 1.82 -4.27 -13.38
C ILE A 16 1.29 -2.96 -12.84
N VAL A 17 0.41 -3.07 -11.85
CA VAL A 17 -0.01 -1.96 -10.99
C VAL A 17 0.32 -2.32 -9.55
N LEU A 18 1.03 -1.44 -8.87
CA LEU A 18 1.46 -1.56 -7.49
C LEU A 18 0.73 -0.48 -6.68
N THR A 19 -0.39 -0.86 -6.08
CA THR A 19 -1.21 0.02 -5.23
C THR A 19 -0.63 0.09 -3.81
N GLY A 20 -0.57 1.28 -3.21
CA GLY A 20 -0.09 1.43 -1.84
C GLY A 20 1.34 0.93 -1.71
N PHE A 21 2.25 1.40 -2.56
CA PHE A 21 3.61 0.86 -2.65
C PHE A 21 4.64 1.96 -2.86
N SER A 22 5.82 1.78 -2.26
CA SER A 22 7.03 2.56 -2.53
C SER A 22 8.26 1.78 -2.05
N GLN A 23 9.43 2.15 -2.56
CA GLN A 23 10.72 1.67 -2.05
C GLN A 23 11.23 2.49 -0.86
N ILE A 24 10.34 3.21 -0.15
CA ILE A 24 10.71 4.07 0.99
C ILE A 24 10.26 3.40 2.30
N PRO A 25 11.14 2.67 3.00
CA PRO A 25 10.77 1.89 4.20
C PRO A 25 10.60 2.74 5.47
N ALA A 26 10.83 4.05 5.40
CA ALA A 26 10.94 4.95 6.55
C ALA A 26 9.71 4.98 7.46
N TYR A 27 8.54 4.56 6.95
CA TYR A 27 7.25 4.72 7.63
C TYR A 27 6.67 3.42 8.19
N MET A 28 7.39 2.30 8.06
CA MET A 28 6.96 1.01 8.62
C MET A 28 6.73 1.06 10.14
N GLY A 29 7.53 1.85 10.86
CA GLY A 29 7.31 2.10 12.28
C GLY A 29 6.00 2.84 12.57
N LEU A 30 5.60 3.79 11.71
CA LEU A 30 4.33 4.50 11.82
C LEU A 30 3.15 3.59 11.48
N PHE A 31 3.28 2.74 10.46
CA PHE A 31 2.28 1.71 10.15
C PHE A 31 2.08 0.73 11.32
N ALA A 32 3.17 0.26 11.93
CA ALA A 32 3.10 -0.64 13.08
C ALA A 32 2.46 0.02 14.30
N LEU A 33 2.84 1.27 14.59
CA LEU A 33 2.25 2.05 15.68
C LEU A 33 0.77 2.36 15.44
N GLY A 34 0.44 2.84 14.24
CA GLY A 34 -0.92 3.17 13.81
C GLY A 34 -1.83 1.96 13.77
N GLY A 35 -1.30 0.79 13.40
CA GLY A 35 -2.04 -0.46 13.34
C GLY A 35 -2.48 -1.01 14.69
N ASN A 36 -1.85 -0.57 15.79
CA ASN A 36 -2.17 -1.00 17.16
C ASN A 36 -2.48 -2.50 17.23
N PHE A 37 -1.57 -3.33 16.70
CA PHE A 37 -1.85 -4.74 16.49
C PHE A 37 -2.04 -5.48 17.82
N VAL A 38 -3.17 -6.18 17.96
CA VAL A 38 -3.50 -6.98 19.15
C VAL A 38 -3.62 -8.46 18.79
N PRO A 39 -3.40 -9.38 19.75
CA PRO A 39 -3.62 -10.80 19.53
C PRO A 39 -5.06 -11.09 19.09
N VAL A 40 -5.26 -11.98 18.12
CA VAL A 40 -6.61 -12.37 17.67
C VAL A 40 -7.48 -12.96 18.78
N SER A 41 -6.86 -13.51 19.84
CA SER A 41 -7.58 -14.05 21.01
C SER A 41 -8.36 -12.99 21.79
N SER A 42 -8.03 -11.69 21.64
CA SER A 42 -8.81 -10.60 22.23
C SER A 42 -9.93 -10.08 21.32
N ILE A 43 -10.09 -10.64 20.11
CA ILE A 43 -11.10 -10.21 19.13
C ILE A 43 -12.07 -11.37 18.90
N PRO A 44 -13.30 -11.32 19.45
CA PRO A 44 -14.24 -12.45 19.40
C PRO A 44 -14.52 -13.00 18.00
N SER A 45 -14.60 -12.12 16.98
CA SER A 45 -14.83 -12.53 15.60
C SER A 45 -13.67 -13.34 15.01
N LEU A 46 -12.44 -13.12 15.47
CA LEU A 46 -11.23 -13.77 14.93
C LEU A 46 -10.70 -14.90 15.82
N ALA A 47 -10.97 -14.87 17.12
CA ALA A 47 -10.45 -15.82 18.10
C ALA A 47 -10.79 -17.29 17.79
N SER A 48 -11.92 -17.56 17.14
CA SER A 48 -12.33 -18.90 16.72
C SER A 48 -11.87 -19.29 15.32
N GLN A 49 -11.38 -18.33 14.52
CA GLN A 49 -10.99 -18.53 13.12
C GLN A 49 -9.48 -18.72 12.97
N TYR A 50 -8.68 -18.15 13.89
CA TYR A 50 -7.23 -18.12 13.80
C TYR A 50 -6.57 -18.71 15.05
N ALA A 51 -5.43 -19.37 14.85
CA ALA A 51 -4.61 -19.87 15.94
C ALA A 51 -3.95 -18.71 16.73
N GLU A 52 -3.52 -18.99 17.96
CA GLU A 52 -2.70 -18.06 18.72
C GLU A 52 -1.40 -17.70 17.96
N GLY A 53 -0.96 -16.45 18.11
CA GLY A 53 0.20 -15.90 17.40
C GLY A 53 -0.15 -15.03 16.20
N TYR A 54 -1.39 -15.09 15.71
CA TYR A 54 -1.92 -14.10 14.76
C TYR A 54 -2.28 -12.79 15.47
N VAL A 55 -2.24 -11.69 14.72
CA VAL A 55 -2.58 -10.36 15.18
C VAL A 55 -3.55 -9.67 14.21
N ALA A 56 -4.32 -8.70 14.69
CA ALA A 56 -5.17 -7.86 13.86
C ALA A 56 -5.22 -6.43 14.40
N ALA A 57 -5.83 -5.51 13.66
CA ALA A 57 -5.97 -4.11 14.08
C ALA A 57 -6.75 -4.02 15.40
N GLY A 58 -6.22 -3.31 16.40
CA GLY A 58 -6.80 -3.27 17.74
C GLY A 58 -7.98 -2.32 17.92
N SER A 59 -8.28 -1.48 16.93
CA SER A 59 -9.37 -0.50 17.00
C SER A 59 -9.80 0.01 15.62
N LYS A 60 -10.98 0.63 15.55
CA LYS A 60 -11.43 1.39 14.37
C LYS A 60 -10.45 2.50 14.00
N SER A 61 -9.88 3.19 14.99
CA SER A 61 -8.86 4.22 14.75
C SER A 61 -7.61 3.65 14.09
N ALA A 62 -7.22 2.42 14.39
CA ALA A 62 -6.08 1.78 13.76
C ALA A 62 -6.33 1.46 12.28
N VAL A 63 -7.52 0.97 11.95
CA VAL A 63 -7.94 0.77 10.56
C VAL A 63 -7.98 2.12 9.82
N HIS A 64 -8.55 3.15 10.43
CA HIS A 64 -8.57 4.51 9.88
C HIS A 64 -7.16 5.03 9.57
N THR A 65 -6.26 5.00 10.56
CA THR A 65 -4.88 5.50 10.41
C THR A 65 -4.11 4.80 9.30
N ASN A 66 -4.27 3.48 9.15
CA ASN A 66 -3.49 2.74 8.16
C ASN A 66 -4.11 2.73 6.75
N PHE A 67 -5.43 2.86 6.62
CA PHE A 67 -6.12 2.68 5.32
C PHE A 67 -6.74 3.94 4.73
N PHE A 68 -7.10 4.93 5.53
CA PHE A 68 -7.94 6.03 5.08
C PHE A 68 -7.26 7.39 5.19
N GLY A 69 -7.61 8.27 4.25
CA GLY A 69 -7.29 9.68 4.35
C GLY A 69 -8.36 10.45 5.14
N PRO A 70 -7.99 11.55 5.82
CA PRO A 70 -8.96 12.36 6.57
C PRO A 70 -10.10 12.85 5.67
N ASN A 71 -11.34 12.61 6.09
CA ASN A 71 -12.57 12.98 5.38
C ASN A 71 -12.78 12.31 4.02
N ASP A 72 -11.96 11.30 3.66
CA ASP A 72 -12.09 10.56 2.39
C ASP A 72 -12.71 9.16 2.61
N PHE A 73 -13.74 9.07 3.45
CA PHE A 73 -14.41 7.79 3.72
C PHE A 73 -15.83 7.97 4.26
N ASP A 74 -16.65 6.95 4.05
CA ASP A 74 -17.91 6.76 4.77
C ASP A 74 -17.61 6.07 6.11
N PRO A 75 -18.00 6.64 7.26
CA PRO A 75 -17.86 5.99 8.56
C PRO A 75 -18.44 4.57 8.62
N ALA A 76 -19.49 4.26 7.86
CA ALA A 76 -20.06 2.92 7.79
C ALA A 76 -19.11 1.92 7.11
N VAL A 77 -18.30 2.35 6.14
CA VAL A 77 -17.27 1.51 5.51
C VAL A 77 -16.13 1.22 6.48
N LEU A 78 -15.70 2.23 7.26
CA LEU A 78 -14.70 2.04 8.32
C LEU A 78 -15.19 1.03 9.37
N ASP A 79 -16.43 1.19 9.82
CA ASP A 79 -17.06 0.29 10.77
C ASP A 79 -17.10 -1.14 10.23
N TRP A 80 -17.54 -1.30 8.98
CA TRP A 80 -17.60 -2.60 8.32
C TRP A 80 -16.21 -3.25 8.20
N LEU A 81 -15.18 -2.50 7.78
CA LEU A 81 -13.82 -3.03 7.65
C LEU A 81 -13.21 -3.46 8.97
N TYR A 82 -13.48 -2.72 10.06
CA TYR A 82 -13.01 -3.12 11.37
C TYR A 82 -13.69 -4.41 11.84
N GLU A 83 -14.99 -4.56 11.59
CA GLU A 83 -15.75 -5.76 11.99
C GLU A 83 -15.41 -7.01 11.17
N HIS A 84 -15.06 -6.83 9.89
CA HIS A 84 -14.79 -7.92 8.94
C HIS A 84 -13.30 -8.09 8.59
N GLY A 85 -12.43 -7.27 9.18
CA GLY A 85 -10.99 -7.34 8.99
C GLY A 85 -10.43 -8.72 9.34
N GLN A 86 -9.40 -9.15 8.62
CA GLN A 86 -8.78 -10.46 8.80
C GLN A 86 -7.45 -10.36 9.54
N ALA A 87 -7.01 -11.49 10.09
CA ALA A 87 -5.76 -11.54 10.82
C ALA A 87 -4.54 -11.55 9.89
N ASN A 88 -3.42 -11.05 10.41
CA ASN A 88 -2.09 -11.15 9.83
C ASN A 88 -1.18 -11.91 10.79
N THR A 89 -0.08 -12.43 10.30
CA THR A 89 1.01 -12.92 11.14
C THR A 89 1.99 -11.79 11.44
N PRO A 90 2.65 -11.81 12.62
CA PRO A 90 3.78 -10.91 12.88
C PRO A 90 4.89 -11.01 11.84
N GLY A 91 5.10 -12.21 11.26
CA GLY A 91 6.07 -12.43 10.20
C GLY A 91 5.76 -11.62 8.94
N GLU A 92 4.51 -11.60 8.49
CA GLU A 92 4.08 -10.80 7.33
C GLU A 92 4.28 -9.30 7.59
N ILE A 93 3.91 -8.82 8.79
CA ILE A 93 4.08 -7.41 9.17
C ILE A 93 5.57 -7.01 9.15
N LEU A 94 6.43 -7.85 9.74
CA LEU A 94 7.88 -7.59 9.81
C LEU A 94 8.59 -7.73 8.46
N THR A 95 7.98 -8.37 7.47
CA THR A 95 8.59 -8.64 6.16
C THR A 95 7.92 -7.92 5.00
N VAL A 96 6.95 -7.03 5.25
CA VAL A 96 6.18 -6.35 4.21
C VAL A 96 7.05 -5.60 3.18
N GLY A 97 8.17 -5.01 3.61
CA GLY A 97 9.12 -4.29 2.76
C GLY A 97 10.25 -5.13 2.17
N ALA A 98 10.30 -6.44 2.46
CA ALA A 98 11.48 -7.28 2.16
C ALA A 98 11.85 -7.35 0.67
N THR A 99 10.88 -7.16 -0.24
CA THR A 99 11.13 -7.21 -1.68
C THR A 99 11.50 -5.85 -2.29
N GLY A 100 11.40 -4.73 -1.57
CA GLY A 100 11.56 -3.39 -2.14
C GLY A 100 13.02 -2.98 -2.39
N GLY A 101 14.01 -3.60 -1.75
CA GLY A 101 15.41 -3.17 -1.81
C GLY A 101 16.21 -3.66 -3.02
N VAL A 102 15.62 -4.46 -3.91
CA VAL A 102 16.31 -5.07 -5.07
C VAL A 102 15.71 -4.50 -6.34
N ALA A 103 16.50 -3.94 -7.24
CA ALA A 103 16.02 -3.45 -8.53
C ALA A 103 15.33 -4.58 -9.33
N ASN A 104 14.20 -4.24 -9.96
CA ASN A 104 13.36 -5.18 -10.68
C ASN A 104 13.88 -5.40 -12.11
N VAL A 105 13.88 -6.65 -12.56
CA VAL A 105 14.22 -6.99 -13.95
C VAL A 105 13.02 -6.93 -14.90
N PHE A 106 11.79 -6.74 -14.40
CA PHE A 106 10.58 -6.64 -15.22
C PHE A 106 10.68 -5.51 -16.26
N HIS A 107 10.32 -5.84 -17.50
CA HIS A 107 10.45 -4.93 -18.65
C HIS A 107 9.13 -4.25 -19.06
N GLY A 108 7.99 -4.75 -18.58
CA GLY A 108 6.68 -4.24 -18.98
C GLY A 108 6.30 -2.90 -18.34
N PRO A 109 5.22 -2.28 -18.84
CA PRO A 109 4.58 -1.14 -18.22
C PRO A 109 4.36 -1.35 -16.71
N SER A 110 4.83 -0.39 -15.92
CA SER A 110 4.73 -0.42 -14.46
C SER A 110 4.11 0.86 -13.91
N LEU A 111 2.98 0.74 -13.22
CA LEU A 111 2.37 1.83 -12.47
C LEU A 111 2.57 1.61 -10.97
N VAL A 112 3.19 2.57 -10.29
CA VAL A 112 3.14 2.69 -8.83
C VAL A 112 2.10 3.76 -8.50
N ILE A 113 1.09 3.40 -7.70
CA ILE A 113 -0.01 4.29 -7.36
C ILE A 113 -0.30 4.22 -5.87
N THR A 114 -0.49 5.36 -5.21
CA THR A 114 -0.94 5.39 -3.82
C THR A 114 -1.74 6.65 -3.51
N GLY A 115 -2.36 6.70 -2.33
CA GLY A 115 -3.04 7.89 -1.84
C GLY A 115 -2.08 8.89 -1.19
N GLU A 116 -2.39 10.18 -1.32
CA GLU A 116 -1.65 11.29 -0.73
C GLU A 116 -1.39 11.11 0.78
N ARG A 117 -2.31 10.43 1.47
CA ARG A 117 -2.34 10.20 2.92
C ARG A 117 -1.97 8.76 3.30
N ASP A 118 -1.35 7.99 2.41
CA ASP A 118 -0.83 6.66 2.71
C ASP A 118 0.22 6.73 3.84
N VAL A 119 -0.11 6.16 5.00
CA VAL A 119 0.83 6.05 6.13
C VAL A 119 1.90 4.99 5.88
N PRO A 120 1.57 3.73 5.54
CA PRO A 120 2.58 2.71 5.25
C PRO A 120 3.70 3.13 4.30
N PHE A 121 3.39 3.73 3.15
CA PHE A 121 4.39 3.96 2.09
C PHE A 121 4.74 5.43 1.82
N CYS A 122 4.02 6.37 2.46
CA CYS A 122 4.31 7.81 2.37
C CYS A 122 4.30 8.55 3.71
N GLY A 123 4.04 7.89 4.84
CA GLY A 123 4.01 8.53 6.15
C GLY A 123 2.87 9.54 6.36
N GLY A 124 1.83 9.50 5.52
CA GLY A 124 0.67 10.41 5.58
C GLY A 124 0.82 11.71 4.78
N ASP A 125 1.95 11.90 4.08
CA ASP A 125 2.16 12.97 3.11
C ASP A 125 3.16 12.54 2.03
N CYS A 126 2.65 12.06 0.88
CA CYS A 126 3.50 11.64 -0.23
C CYS A 126 4.38 12.75 -0.82
N TYR A 127 4.12 14.02 -0.54
CA TYR A 127 4.92 15.14 -1.03
C TYR A 127 5.97 15.62 -0.02
N ALA A 128 6.05 15.00 1.17
CA ALA A 128 7.09 15.26 2.16
C ALA A 128 8.43 14.60 1.77
N THR A 129 9.06 15.09 0.70
CA THR A 129 10.23 14.47 0.05
C THR A 129 11.56 14.59 0.80
N SER A 130 11.56 15.13 2.03
CA SER A 130 12.77 15.23 2.84
C SER A 130 13.39 13.86 3.17
N ALA A 131 12.56 12.82 3.33
CA ALA A 131 12.99 11.43 3.54
C ALA A 131 13.81 10.87 2.37
N ILE A 132 13.63 11.42 1.16
CA ILE A 132 14.38 11.05 -0.06
C ILE A 132 15.34 12.14 -0.50
N GLN A 133 15.69 13.09 0.38
CA GLN A 133 16.58 14.21 0.06
C GLN A 133 16.12 15.02 -1.17
N ASN A 134 14.81 15.10 -1.40
CA ASN A 134 14.20 15.79 -2.54
C ASN A 134 14.65 15.27 -3.92
N LYS A 135 15.00 13.98 -4.03
CA LYS A 135 15.44 13.36 -5.29
C LYS A 135 14.33 13.20 -6.34
N ALA A 136 13.07 13.25 -5.94
CA ALA A 136 11.91 13.11 -6.81
C ALA A 136 10.79 14.07 -6.39
N SER A 137 9.78 14.23 -7.25
CA SER A 137 8.64 15.14 -7.02
C SER A 137 7.69 14.69 -5.89
N ASN A 138 7.71 13.41 -5.56
CA ASN A 138 6.97 12.80 -4.46
C ASN A 138 7.68 11.49 -4.05
N LEU A 139 7.29 10.91 -2.92
CA LEU A 139 7.94 9.74 -2.33
C LEU A 139 7.86 8.49 -3.21
N ILE A 140 6.74 8.26 -3.91
CA ILE A 140 6.58 7.07 -4.75
C ILE A 140 7.31 7.21 -6.09
N ALA A 141 7.53 8.42 -6.60
CA ALA A 141 8.31 8.64 -7.82
C ALA A 141 9.77 8.24 -7.66
N ALA A 142 10.32 8.28 -6.44
CA ALA A 142 11.68 7.76 -6.17
C ALA A 142 11.82 6.26 -6.42
N SER A 143 10.71 5.53 -6.54
CA SER A 143 10.68 4.11 -6.90
C SER A 143 11.23 3.82 -8.29
N GLU A 144 11.25 4.80 -9.20
CA GLU A 144 11.73 4.64 -10.59
C GLU A 144 13.14 4.04 -10.68
N GLU A 145 14.03 4.39 -9.74
CA GLU A 145 15.40 3.83 -9.64
C GLU A 145 15.42 2.30 -9.55
N PHE A 146 14.34 1.71 -9.05
CA PHE A 146 14.18 0.27 -8.88
C PHE A 146 13.45 -0.41 -10.04
N PHE A 147 13.07 0.32 -11.09
CA PHE A 147 12.47 -0.22 -12.31
C PHE A 147 13.31 0.14 -13.56
N PRO A 148 14.61 -0.22 -13.60
CA PRO A 148 15.53 0.21 -14.66
C PRO A 148 15.12 -0.26 -16.07
N ASN A 149 14.29 -1.31 -16.12
CA ASN A 149 13.88 -1.98 -17.35
C ASN A 149 12.42 -1.70 -17.75
N ALA A 150 11.61 -1.14 -16.83
CA ALA A 150 10.19 -0.94 -17.08
C ALA A 150 9.96 0.15 -18.13
N SER A 151 9.03 -0.09 -19.05
CA SER A 151 8.70 0.89 -20.09
C SER A 151 7.20 0.86 -20.42
N PRO A 152 6.43 1.91 -20.09
CA PRO A 152 6.80 3.04 -19.22
C PRO A 152 6.82 2.66 -17.73
N PHE A 153 7.48 3.51 -16.92
CA PHE A 153 7.27 3.58 -15.48
C PHE A 153 6.46 4.85 -15.15
N ASN A 154 5.33 4.69 -14.47
CA ASN A 154 4.50 5.79 -13.99
C ASN A 154 4.37 5.75 -12.46
N ALA A 155 4.35 6.93 -11.84
CA ALA A 155 4.09 7.10 -10.41
C ALA A 155 2.95 8.12 -10.20
N THR A 156 1.85 7.70 -9.58
CA THR A 156 0.67 8.56 -9.41
C THR A 156 0.18 8.60 -7.96
N VAL A 157 0.00 9.81 -7.44
CA VAL A 157 -0.55 10.05 -6.10
C VAL A 157 -2.01 10.49 -6.24
N ILE A 158 -2.92 9.77 -5.60
CA ILE A 158 -4.35 10.07 -5.58
C ILE A 158 -4.64 11.08 -4.46
N PRO A 159 -5.15 12.29 -4.78
CA PRO A 159 -5.40 13.31 -3.77
C PRO A 159 -6.35 12.83 -2.68
N LYS A 160 -6.10 13.26 -1.44
CA LYS A 160 -6.86 12.91 -0.21
C LYS A 160 -6.88 11.43 0.19
N ALA A 161 -6.68 10.50 -0.74
CA ALA A 161 -6.78 9.07 -0.48
C ALA A 161 -5.77 8.57 0.56
N GLY A 162 -6.15 7.52 1.29
CA GLY A 162 -5.24 6.76 2.14
C GLY A 162 -4.55 5.61 1.39
N HIS A 163 -4.06 4.62 2.14
CA HIS A 163 -3.46 3.40 1.58
C HIS A 163 -4.51 2.52 0.85
N GLY A 164 -5.73 2.46 1.39
CA GLY A 164 -6.83 1.68 0.84
C GLY A 164 -7.55 2.40 -0.30
N LEU A 165 -6.90 2.45 -1.47
CA LEU A 165 -7.38 3.19 -2.65
C LEU A 165 -8.80 2.82 -3.11
N ASN A 166 -9.27 1.62 -2.79
CA ASN A 166 -10.60 1.13 -3.18
C ASN A 166 -11.70 1.39 -2.14
N LEU A 167 -11.39 2.08 -1.04
CA LEU A 167 -12.28 2.18 0.13
C LEU A 167 -12.87 3.58 0.35
N GLY A 168 -12.24 4.61 -0.20
CA GLY A 168 -12.60 6.01 0.02
C GLY A 168 -13.46 6.63 -1.08
N TYR A 169 -13.85 7.90 -0.91
CA TYR A 169 -14.58 8.64 -1.97
C TYR A 169 -13.70 8.91 -3.20
N SER A 170 -12.39 8.90 -3.02
CA SER A 170 -11.39 9.02 -4.10
C SER A 170 -11.22 7.75 -4.95
N ALA A 171 -11.92 6.66 -4.63
CA ALA A 171 -11.73 5.37 -5.30
C ALA A 171 -11.98 5.43 -6.80
N ASP A 172 -12.99 6.19 -7.25
CA ASP A 172 -13.30 6.35 -8.67
C ASP A 172 -12.10 6.89 -9.45
N LEU A 173 -11.43 7.94 -8.94
CA LEU A 173 -10.23 8.50 -9.56
C LEU A 173 -9.07 7.50 -9.56
N ALA A 174 -8.91 6.72 -8.49
CA ALA A 174 -7.87 5.69 -8.43
C ALA A 174 -8.12 4.60 -9.48
N PHE A 175 -9.36 4.14 -9.63
CA PHE A 175 -9.73 3.16 -10.65
C PHE A 175 -9.59 3.72 -12.07
N ASP A 176 -10.08 4.93 -12.34
CA ASP A 176 -9.92 5.59 -13.64
C ASP A 176 -8.44 5.69 -14.02
N THR A 177 -7.60 6.15 -13.09
CA THR A 177 -6.14 6.25 -13.30
C THR A 177 -5.51 4.89 -13.65
N ILE A 178 -5.90 3.83 -12.93
CA ILE A 178 -5.39 2.48 -13.15
C ILE A 178 -5.85 1.94 -14.51
N LEU A 179 -7.13 2.11 -14.84
CA LEU A 179 -7.71 1.59 -16.07
C LEU A 179 -7.18 2.34 -17.31
N GLU A 180 -7.05 3.66 -17.24
CA GLU A 180 -6.44 4.46 -18.32
C GLU A 180 -4.99 4.04 -18.57
N PHE A 181 -4.20 3.79 -17.51
CA PHE A 181 -2.84 3.29 -17.66
C PHE A 181 -2.79 1.93 -18.35
N LEU A 182 -3.67 1.01 -17.94
CA LEU A 182 -3.74 -0.33 -18.53
C LEU A 182 -4.18 -0.25 -20.00
N GLU A 183 -5.22 0.51 -20.33
CA GLU A 183 -5.70 0.68 -21.70
C GLU A 183 -4.64 1.29 -22.63
N ALA A 184 -3.81 2.21 -22.11
CA ALA A 184 -2.78 2.86 -22.90
C ALA A 184 -1.55 1.97 -23.17
N HIS A 185 -1.31 0.95 -22.35
CA HIS A 185 0.00 0.27 -22.31
C HIS A 185 -0.03 -1.26 -22.30
N VAL A 186 -1.16 -1.91 -22.04
CA VAL A 186 -1.32 -3.38 -21.95
C VAL A 186 -2.31 -3.88 -22.99
#